data_AF-T1CQD3-F1
#
_entry.id   AF-T1CQD3-F1
#
_cell.length_a   1.000
_cell.length_b   1.000
_cell.length_c   1.000
_cell.angle_alpha   90.00
_cell.angle_beta   90.00
_cell.angle_gamma   90.00
#
_symmetry.space_group_name_H-M   'P 1'
#
loop_
_entity.id
_entity.type
_entity.pdbx_description
1 polymer ?
#
loop_
_entity_poly.entity_id
_entity_poly.type
_entity_poly.pdbx_seq_one_letter_code
_entity_poly.pdbx_strand_id
1 'polypeptide(L)' 'MQEKIPMIYAAPGAAGAKVQFKAKYDNFIGGKWVTPVKGQYFDVITPINGKIYTQVARSGAEDIELA' A
#
# COMPACT_ATOMS: atom_id res chain seq x y z
N MET A 1 -6.89 40.15 7.38
CA MET A 1 -7.37 38.74 7.36
C MET A 1 -6.25 37.92 6.75
N GLN A 2 -5.57 37.06 7.50
CA GLN A 2 -4.49 36.24 6.95
C GLN A 2 -5.11 34.99 6.32
N GLU A 3 -5.03 34.85 5.01
CA GLU A 3 -5.36 33.59 4.33
C GLU A 3 -4.44 32.49 4.85
N LYS A 4 -5.05 31.51 5.54
CA LYS A 4 -4.34 30.32 5.98
C LYS A 4 -4.22 29.40 4.77
N ILE A 5 -3.08 29.45 4.07
CA ILE A 5 -2.77 28.53 2.98
C ILE A 5 -2.94 27.10 3.54
N PRO A 6 -3.82 26.26 2.97
CA PRO A 6 -4.01 24.92 3.49
C PRO A 6 -2.69 24.17 3.41
N MET A 7 -2.28 23.56 4.53
CA MET A 7 -1.06 22.76 4.57
C MET A 7 -1.31 21.49 3.73
N ILE A 8 -0.79 21.47 2.51
CA ILE A 8 -0.87 20.31 1.62
C ILE A 8 0.29 19.38 1.98
N TYR A 9 -0.02 18.14 2.31
CA TYR A 9 1.01 17.11 2.48
C TYR A 9 1.55 16.66 1.13
N ALA A 10 2.86 16.46 1.07
CA ALA A 10 3.48 15.82 -0.09
C ALA A 10 2.89 14.42 -0.29
N ALA A 11 2.68 14.06 -1.56
CA ALA A 11 2.11 12.77 -1.94
C ALA A 11 3.00 11.61 -1.45
N PRO A 12 2.41 10.44 -1.15
CA PRO A 12 3.16 9.23 -0.85
C PRO A 12 4.29 8.97 -1.87
N GLY A 13 5.50 8.70 -1.37
CA GLY A 13 6.69 8.46 -2.20
C GLY A 13 7.37 9.71 -2.78
N ALA A 14 6.82 10.92 -2.56
CA ALA A 14 7.48 12.17 -2.95
C ALA A 14 8.44 12.68 -1.86
N ALA A 15 9.37 13.57 -2.25
CA ALA A 15 10.22 14.28 -1.30
C ALA A 15 9.37 15.08 -0.31
N GLY A 16 9.67 14.96 0.99
CA GLY A 16 8.90 15.62 2.05
C GLY A 16 7.60 14.91 2.43
N ALA A 17 7.30 13.74 1.85
CA ALA A 17 6.17 12.93 2.27
C ALA A 17 6.34 12.46 3.72
N LYS A 18 5.31 12.66 4.54
CA LYS A 18 5.30 12.21 5.93
C LYS A 18 5.23 10.69 6.08
N VAL A 19 4.78 9.99 5.03
CA VAL A 19 4.59 8.53 5.02
C VAL A 19 5.32 7.95 3.82
N GLN A 20 6.06 6.87 4.08
CA GLN A 20 6.72 6.06 3.06
C GLN A 20 6.09 4.67 3.07
N PHE A 21 5.47 4.29 1.95
CA PHE A 21 4.92 2.96 1.77
C PHE A 21 6.00 2.02 1.22
N LYS A 22 5.92 0.73 1.56
CA LYS A 22 6.72 -0.29 0.88
C LYS A 22 6.23 -0.43 -0.55
N ALA A 23 7.08 -0.93 -1.45
CA ALA A 23 6.66 -1.22 -2.83
C ALA A 23 5.57 -2.31 -2.88
N LYS A 24 5.67 -3.30 -1.99
CA LYS A 24 4.70 -4.40 -1.86
C LYS A 24 4.52 -4.82 -0.40
N TYR A 25 3.33 -5.32 -0.08
CA TYR A 25 3.02 -5.94 1.20
C TYR A 25 2.54 -7.38 0.97
N ASP A 26 3.11 -8.29 1.74
CA ASP A 26 2.81 -9.72 1.74
C ASP A 26 1.64 -10.02 2.71
N ASN A 27 1.16 -11.27 2.72
CA ASN A 27 0.17 -11.73 3.71
C ASN A 27 0.78 -11.76 5.11
N PHE A 28 -0.03 -11.54 6.14
CA PHE A 28 0.39 -11.73 7.52
C PHE A 28 -0.35 -12.93 8.12
N ILE A 29 0.33 -14.07 8.18
CA ILE A 29 -0.24 -15.39 8.50
C ILE A 29 0.61 -16.01 9.61
N GLY A 30 -0.05 -16.47 10.68
CA GLY A 30 0.64 -17.13 11.81
C GLY A 30 1.73 -16.29 12.47
N GLY A 31 1.58 -14.96 12.48
CA GLY A 31 2.57 -14.03 13.04
C GLY A 31 3.77 -13.73 12.14
N LYS A 32 3.74 -14.15 10.88
CA LYS A 32 4.83 -13.96 9.90
C LYS A 32 4.32 -13.32 8.62
N TRP A 33 5.21 -12.61 7.93
CA TRP A 33 4.95 -12.14 6.57
C TRP A 33 5.20 -13.29 5.58
N VAL A 34 4.21 -13.62 4.77
CA VAL A 34 4.20 -14.76 3.85
C VAL A 34 3.76 -14.25 2.47
N THR A 35 4.56 -14.51 1.45
CA THR A 35 4.19 -14.17 0.06
C THR A 35 2.92 -14.93 -0.34
N PRO A 36 2.02 -14.34 -1.14
CA PRO A 36 0.84 -15.05 -1.64
C PRO A 36 1.27 -16.31 -2.39
N VAL A 37 0.59 -17.44 -2.18
CA VAL A 37 1.01 -18.75 -2.72
C VAL A 37 1.09 -18.73 -4.26
N LYS A 38 0.16 -18.05 -4.94
CA LYS A 38 0.20 -17.85 -6.40
C LYS A 38 1.15 -16.73 -6.87
N GLY A 39 1.84 -16.05 -5.94
CA GLY A 39 2.73 -14.94 -6.25
C GLY A 39 2.02 -13.69 -6.79
N GLN A 40 0.69 -13.61 -6.69
CA GLN A 40 -0.11 -12.54 -7.27
C GLN A 40 -0.21 -11.34 -6.31
N TYR A 41 -0.12 -10.14 -6.87
CA TYR A 41 -0.36 -8.89 -6.16
C TYR A 41 -1.30 -8.02 -6.99
N PHE A 42 -1.97 -7.06 -6.35
CA PHE A 42 -2.71 -6.03 -7.07
C PHE A 42 -2.21 -4.64 -6.70
N ASP A 43 -2.34 -3.73 -7.67
CA ASP A 43 -1.97 -2.34 -7.53
C ASP A 43 -2.97 -1.60 -6.64
N VAL A 44 -2.45 -0.90 -5.64
CA VAL A 44 -3.25 0.03 -4.85
C VAL A 44 -3.11 1.41 -5.44
N ILE A 45 -4.20 1.87 -6.03
CA ILE A 45 -4.28 3.11 -6.80
C ILE A 45 -4.84 4.20 -5.89
N THR A 46 -4.21 5.38 -5.88
CA THR A 46 -4.76 6.52 -5.16
C THR A 46 -5.97 7.11 -5.90
N PRO A 47 -7.08 7.39 -5.20
CA PRO A 47 -8.25 8.02 -5.81
C PRO A 47 -7.99 9.49 -6.21
N ILE A 48 -6.88 10.09 -5.76
CA ILE A 48 -6.58 11.51 -5.99
C ILE A 48 -6.05 11.77 -7.41
N ASN A 49 -5.21 10.86 -7.92
CA ASN A 49 -4.56 11.06 -9.22
C ASN A 49 -4.43 9.78 -10.06
N GLY A 50 -5.00 8.65 -9.61
CA GLY A 50 -4.97 7.40 -10.35
C GLY A 50 -3.61 6.71 -10.42
N LYS A 51 -2.59 7.17 -9.67
CA LYS A 51 -1.28 6.54 -9.65
C LYS A 51 -1.21 5.42 -8.61
N ILE A 52 -0.37 4.43 -8.90
CA ILE A 52 -0.05 3.34 -7.98
C ILE A 52 0.89 3.89 -6.91
N TYR A 53 0.63 3.57 -5.65
CA TYR A 53 1.53 3.95 -4.54
C TYR A 53 2.08 2.75 -3.76
N THR A 54 1.48 1.57 -3.91
CA THR A 54 1.97 0.29 -3.37
C THR A 54 1.26 -0.87 -4.06
N GLN A 55 1.78 -2.07 -3.88
CA GLN A 55 1.08 -3.32 -4.17
C GLN A 55 0.76 -4.09 -2.88
N VAL A 56 -0.28 -4.91 -2.91
CA VAL A 56 -0.62 -5.82 -1.81
C VAL A 56 -0.93 -7.21 -2.35
N ALA A 57 -0.67 -8.23 -1.54
CA ALA A 57 -0.90 -9.62 -1.88
C ALA A 57 -2.35 -9.84 -2.34
N ARG A 58 -2.52 -10.55 -3.45
CA ARG A 58 -3.82 -10.96 -3.98
C ARG A 58 -4.07 -12.41 -3.57
N SER A 59 -4.51 -12.59 -2.34
CA SER A 59 -4.68 -13.91 -1.72
C SER A 59 -5.75 -14.75 -2.41
N GLY A 60 -5.46 -16.04 -2.55
CA GLY A 60 -6.40 -17.06 -3.02
C GLY A 60 -6.91 -17.94 -1.89
N ALA A 61 -7.69 -18.97 -2.24
CA ALA A 61 -8.15 -19.97 -1.28
C ALA A 61 -6.98 -20.66 -0.58
N GLU A 62 -5.90 -20.94 -1.30
CA GLU A 62 -4.69 -21.56 -0.75
C GLU A 62 -4.00 -20.71 0.34
N ASP A 63 -4.10 -19.39 0.29
CA ASP A 63 -3.58 -18.50 1.34
C ASP A 63 -4.50 -18.51 2.57
N ILE A 64 -5.80 -18.73 2.39
CA ILE A 64 -6.78 -18.85 3.47
C ILE A 64 -6.53 -20.15 4.26
N GLU A 65 -6.24 -21.25 3.59
CA GLU A 65 -5.95 -22.54 4.24
C GLU A 65 -4.65 -22.52 5.07
N LEU A 66 -3.75 -21.56 4.83
CA LEU A 66 -2.52 -21.37 5.63
C LEU A 66 -2.75 -20.54 6.91
N ALA A 67 -3.90 -19.88 7.04
CA ALA A 67 -4.19 -18.86 8.05
C ALA A 67 -4.92 -19.38 9.30
#